data_AF-A0A1N6PNZ2-F1
#
_entry.id   AF-A0A1N6PNZ2-F1
#
_cell.length_a   1.000
_cell.length_b   1.000
_cell.length_c   1.000
_cell.angle_alpha   90.00
_cell.angle_beta   90.00
_cell.angle_gamma   90.00
#
_symmetry.space_group_name_H-M   'P 1'
#
loop_
_entity.id
_entity.type
_entity.pdbx_description
1 polymer ?
#
loop_
_entity_poly.entity_id
_entity_poly.type
_entity_poly.pdbx_seq_one_letter_code
_entity_poly.pdbx_strand_id
1 'polypeptide(L)'
;MKQDKKEIIISEILLWKENHMLPPHYCDYLLALYTQGEEYSESGRRAKIKQVHMTSALLAFLLLPVAVFILYFTELSFLLQTVILTSFVGSLLLLALFFSKKKVLSPFLFLGAAIVLLLLSLELNARMFENSPSSLYILLLANCLLWIYTGVKLRLVYFTVSGSLGLIVLLFFFLNN
;
A
#
# COMPACT_ATOMS: atom_id res chain seq x y z
N MET A 1 10.10 32.82 -12.06
CA MET A 1 11.26 32.81 -12.96
C MET A 1 12.63 32.72 -12.26
N LYS A 2 12.98 33.57 -11.27
CA LYS A 2 14.30 33.45 -10.58
C LYS A 2 14.34 32.35 -9.52
N GLN A 3 13.23 32.11 -8.81
CA GLN A 3 13.11 31.04 -7.82
C GLN A 3 13.18 29.64 -8.45
N ASP A 4 12.56 29.44 -9.61
CA ASP A 4 12.56 28.14 -10.31
C ASP A 4 13.98 27.69 -10.69
N LYS A 5 14.84 28.62 -11.13
CA LYS A 5 16.25 28.34 -11.45
C LYS A 5 17.07 27.99 -10.21
N LYS A 6 16.79 28.64 -9.08
CA LYS A 6 17.44 28.36 -7.79
C LYS A 6 17.14 26.93 -7.35
N GLU A 7 15.89 26.50 -7.42
CA GLU A 7 15.47 25.15 -7.05
C GLU A 7 16.07 24.07 -7.96
N ILE A 8 16.15 24.32 -9.27
CA ILE A 8 16.78 23.40 -10.23
C ILE A 8 18.25 23.19 -9.87
N ILE A 9 19.02 24.27 -9.64
CA ILE A 9 20.45 24.19 -9.29
C ILE A 9 20.65 23.43 -7.96
N ILE A 10 19.82 23.69 -6.95
CA ILE A 10 19.89 22.96 -5.67
C ILE A 10 19.63 21.46 -5.89
N SER A 11 18.67 21.09 -6.74
CA SER A 11 18.37 19.69 -7.04
C SER A 11 19.51 18.96 -7.75
N GLU A 12 20.25 19.64 -8.63
CA GLU A 12 21.42 19.09 -9.32
C GLU A 12 22.59 18.87 -8.36
N ILE A 13 22.87 19.84 -7.46
CA ILE A 13 23.95 19.71 -6.47
C ILE A 13 23.71 18.50 -5.54
N LEU A 14 22.45 18.24 -5.16
CA LEU A 14 22.08 17.06 -4.37
C LEU A 14 22.31 15.75 -5.15
N LEU A 15 21.98 15.73 -6.44
CA LEU A 15 22.25 14.59 -7.33
C LEU A 15 23.75 14.32 -7.46
N TRP A 16 24.57 15.38 -7.52
CA TRP A 16 26.02 15.24 -7.56
C TRP A 16 26.59 14.69 -6.26
N LYS A 17 26.02 15.08 -5.12
CA LYS A 17 26.40 14.58 -3.79
C LYS A 17 26.04 13.11 -3.60
N GLU A 18 24.84 12.69 -4.02
CA GLU A 18 24.39 11.29 -3.93
C GLU A 18 25.21 10.35 -4.84
N ASN A 19 25.50 10.80 -6.07
CA ASN A 19 26.29 10.03 -7.04
C ASN A 19 27.81 10.19 -6.88
N HIS A 20 28.28 10.87 -5.82
CA HIS A 20 29.70 11.11 -5.55
C HIS A 20 30.46 11.77 -6.72
N MET A 21 29.77 12.55 -7.55
CA MET A 21 30.37 13.22 -8.71
C MET A 21 31.19 14.44 -8.31
N LEU A 22 30.94 14.99 -7.12
CA LEU A 22 31.79 15.99 -6.48
C LEU A 22 32.07 15.59 -5.02
N PRO A 23 33.24 15.98 -4.46
CA PRO A 23 33.53 15.76 -3.06
C PRO A 23 32.51 16.49 -2.16
N PRO A 24 32.11 15.88 -1.03
CA PRO A 24 30.98 16.35 -0.21
C PRO A 24 31.13 17.79 0.29
N HIS A 25 32.36 18.20 0.66
CA HIS A 25 32.65 19.55 1.15
C HIS A 25 32.34 20.65 0.10
N TYR A 26 32.52 20.37 -1.19
CA TYR A 26 32.19 21.33 -2.26
C TYR A 26 30.68 21.44 -2.47
N CYS A 27 29.97 20.31 -2.43
CA CYS A 27 28.51 20.32 -2.48
C CYS A 27 27.91 21.10 -1.31
N ASP A 28 28.47 20.95 -0.10
CA ASP A 28 28.02 21.66 1.09
C ASP A 28 28.26 23.17 0.99
N TYR A 29 29.41 23.59 0.45
CA TYR A 29 29.70 24.99 0.17
C TYR A 29 28.72 25.60 -0.85
N LEU A 30 28.47 24.91 -1.97
CA LEU A 30 27.55 25.38 -3.01
C LEU A 30 26.11 25.42 -2.49
N LEU A 31 25.68 24.42 -1.72
CA LEU A 31 24.36 24.42 -1.08
C LEU A 31 24.21 25.63 -0.16
N ALA A 32 25.17 25.88 0.73
CA ALA A 32 25.11 27.04 1.63
C ALA A 32 25.05 28.38 0.86
N LEU A 33 25.80 28.50 -0.24
CA LEU A 33 25.82 29.70 -1.08
C LEU A 33 24.46 29.93 -1.77
N TYR A 34 23.88 28.87 -2.35
CA TYR A 34 22.61 28.97 -3.06
C TYR A 34 21.42 29.03 -2.11
N THR A 35 21.51 28.49 -0.90
CA THR A 35 20.43 28.54 0.09
C THR A 35 20.51 29.78 0.98
N GLN A 36 21.57 30.59 0.88
CA GLN A 36 21.73 31.86 1.60
C GLN A 36 21.57 31.73 3.12
N GLY A 37 21.91 30.57 3.68
CA GLY A 37 21.74 30.30 5.11
C GLY A 37 20.33 29.87 5.53
N GLU A 38 19.36 29.76 4.61
CA GLU A 38 18.24 28.85 4.84
C GLU A 38 18.83 27.43 4.81
N GLU A 39 18.79 26.72 5.93
CA GLU A 39 19.07 25.29 5.93
C GLU A 39 18.06 24.64 4.97
N TYR A 40 18.47 24.42 3.71
CA TYR A 40 17.83 23.43 2.85
C TYR A 40 18.22 22.08 3.41
N SER A 41 17.62 21.79 4.55
CA SER A 41 17.96 20.63 5.31
C SER A 41 17.36 19.44 4.57
N GLU A 42 18.23 18.51 4.20
CA GLU A 42 17.86 17.12 3.96
C GLU A 42 16.88 16.62 5.04
N SER A 43 16.94 17.16 6.27
CA SER A 43 15.97 16.91 7.34
C SER A 43 14.57 17.44 7.07
N GLY A 44 14.37 18.58 6.38
CA GLY A 44 13.05 19.07 6.00
C GLY A 44 12.35 18.18 4.96
N ARG A 45 13.11 17.69 3.96
CA ARG A 45 12.61 16.73 2.96
C ARG A 45 12.37 15.35 3.59
N ARG A 46 13.30 14.85 4.41
CA ARG A 46 13.10 13.61 5.20
C ARG A 46 11.94 13.74 6.19
N ALA A 47 11.75 14.89 6.84
CA ALA A 47 10.66 15.10 7.79
C ALA A 47 9.31 15.15 7.09
N LYS A 48 9.18 15.84 5.95
CA LYS A 48 7.95 15.81 5.13
C LYS A 48 7.65 14.40 4.62
N ILE A 49 8.66 13.67 4.14
CA ILE A 49 8.49 12.26 3.71
C ILE A 49 8.08 11.39 4.89
N LYS A 50 8.71 11.53 6.06
CA LYS A 50 8.43 10.79 7.29
C LYS A 50 7.05 11.12 7.86
N GLN A 51 6.61 12.37 7.78
CA GLN A 51 5.30 12.82 8.22
C GLN A 51 4.19 12.28 7.31
N VAL A 52 4.37 12.33 5.98
CA VAL A 52 3.46 11.67 5.01
C VAL A 52 3.48 10.14 5.21
N HIS A 53 4.62 9.55 5.56
CA HIS A 53 4.76 8.14 5.96
C HIS A 53 3.92 7.79 7.18
N MET A 54 4.00 8.60 8.22
CA MET A 54 3.32 8.33 9.48
C MET A 54 1.82 8.54 9.36
N THR A 55 1.37 9.60 8.68
CA THR A 55 -0.07 9.85 8.51
C THR A 55 -0.75 8.81 7.62
N SER A 56 -0.10 8.32 6.56
CA SER A 56 -0.68 7.31 5.67
C SER A 56 -0.59 5.88 6.23
N ALA A 57 0.47 5.54 6.98
CA ALA A 57 0.52 4.28 7.73
C ALA A 57 -0.54 4.27 8.85
N LEU A 58 -0.71 5.39 9.55
CA LEU A 58 -1.78 5.56 10.54
C LEU A 58 -3.16 5.45 9.88
N LEU A 59 -3.33 6.02 8.68
CA LEU A 59 -4.57 5.92 7.92
C LEU A 59 -4.86 4.46 7.53
N ALA A 60 -3.90 3.72 6.99
CA ALA A 60 -4.05 2.30 6.67
C ALA A 60 -4.36 1.45 7.91
N PHE A 61 -3.70 1.74 9.04
CA PHE A 61 -3.95 1.08 10.32
C PHE A 61 -5.33 1.41 10.89
N LEU A 62 -5.82 2.64 10.72
CA LEU A 62 -7.15 3.07 11.15
C LEU A 62 -8.26 2.53 10.23
N LEU A 63 -7.96 2.28 8.94
CA LEU A 63 -8.92 1.74 7.99
C LEU A 63 -9.30 0.28 8.29
N LEU A 64 -8.39 -0.52 8.85
CA LEU A 64 -8.65 -1.93 9.17
C LEU A 64 -9.76 -2.12 10.23
N PRO A 65 -9.73 -1.46 11.40
CA PRO A 65 -10.82 -1.56 12.38
C PRO A 65 -12.12 -0.92 11.87
N VAL A 66 -12.07 0.07 10.98
CA VAL A 66 -13.28 0.63 10.35
C VAL A 66 -13.97 -0.40 9.46
N ALA A 67 -13.22 -1.16 8.65
CA ALA A 67 -13.80 -2.24 7.85
C ALA A 67 -14.42 -3.34 8.73
N VAL A 68 -13.73 -3.72 9.81
CA VAL A 68 -14.26 -4.69 10.80
C VAL A 68 -15.49 -4.14 11.53
N PHE A 69 -15.50 -2.85 11.86
CA PHE A 69 -16.64 -2.20 12.51
C PHE A 69 -17.87 -2.16 11.60
N ILE A 70 -17.69 -1.90 10.30
CA ILE A 70 -18.76 -1.97 9.30
C ILE A 70 -19.30 -3.40 9.19
N LEU A 71 -18.43 -4.41 9.19
CA LEU A 71 -18.83 -5.82 9.16
C LEU A 71 -19.53 -6.28 10.45
N TYR A 72 -19.18 -5.69 11.60
CA TYR A 72 -19.80 -5.98 12.89
C TYR A 72 -21.16 -5.29 13.07
N PHE A 73 -21.35 -4.12 12.44
CA PHE A 73 -22.64 -3.43 12.37
C PHE A 73 -23.56 -4.10 11.33
N THR A 74 -23.88 -5.37 11.55
CA THR A 74 -24.81 -6.21 10.74
C THR A 74 -26.27 -5.72 10.71
N GLU A 75 -26.58 -4.58 11.34
CA GLU A 75 -27.90 -3.92 11.31
C GLU A 75 -28.10 -3.05 10.06
N LEU A 76 -27.05 -2.80 9.27
CA LEU A 76 -27.16 -2.11 7.98
C LEU A 76 -27.69 -3.05 6.90
N SER A 77 -28.48 -2.52 5.97
CA SER A 77 -28.95 -3.33 4.84
C SER A 77 -27.75 -3.83 4.00
N PHE A 78 -27.79 -5.11 3.64
CA PHE A 78 -26.73 -5.81 2.90
C PHE A 78 -26.22 -5.06 1.65
N LEU A 79 -27.13 -4.42 0.91
CA LEU A 79 -26.78 -3.62 -0.26
C LEU A 79 -25.89 -2.42 0.09
N LEU A 80 -26.18 -1.72 1.19
CA LEU A 80 -25.38 -0.56 1.60
C LEU A 80 -24.01 -1.00 2.11
N GLN A 81 -23.96 -2.08 2.88
CA GLN A 81 -22.70 -2.61 3.42
C GLN A 81 -21.73 -3.03 2.29
N THR A 82 -22.21 -3.80 1.32
CA THR A 82 -21.39 -4.26 0.17
C THR A 82 -20.93 -3.10 -0.72
N VAL A 83 -21.79 -2.11 -0.98
CA VAL A 83 -21.42 -0.90 -1.75
C VAL A 83 -20.36 -0.07 -1.02
N ILE A 84 -20.50 0.11 0.30
CA ILE A 84 -19.51 0.88 1.09
C ILE A 84 -18.17 0.13 1.11
N LEU A 85 -18.18 -1.17 1.36
CA LEU A 85 -16.95 -1.96 1.46
C LEU A 85 -16.23 -2.06 0.10
N THR A 86 -16.97 -2.23 -1.01
CA THR A 86 -16.39 -2.25 -2.37
C THR A 86 -15.81 -0.90 -2.76
N SER A 87 -16.53 0.21 -2.50
CA SER A 87 -16.03 1.57 -2.72
C SER A 87 -14.74 1.82 -1.95
N PHE A 88 -14.68 1.36 -0.71
CA PHE A 88 -13.52 1.49 0.16
C PHE A 88 -12.30 0.71 -0.35
N VAL A 89 -12.48 -0.55 -0.77
CA VAL A 89 -11.41 -1.34 -1.42
C VAL A 89 -10.92 -0.65 -2.69
N GLY A 90 -11.83 -0.12 -3.52
CA GLY A 90 -11.48 0.61 -4.74
C GLY A 90 -10.64 1.85 -4.44
N SER A 91 -11.03 2.64 -3.43
CA SER A 91 -10.28 3.82 -2.99
C SER A 91 -8.88 3.46 -2.49
N LEU A 92 -8.76 2.41 -1.66
CA LEU A 92 -7.48 1.89 -1.19
C LEU A 92 -6.55 1.47 -2.33
N LEU A 93 -7.08 0.75 -3.34
CA LEU A 93 -6.33 0.34 -4.51
C LEU A 93 -5.88 1.53 -5.36
N LEU A 94 -6.75 2.51 -5.58
CA LEU A 94 -6.40 3.75 -6.30
C LEU A 94 -5.29 4.51 -5.58
N LEU A 95 -5.40 4.67 -4.26
CA LEU A 95 -4.36 5.30 -3.44
C LEU A 95 -3.06 4.50 -3.52
N ALA A 96 -3.12 3.17 -3.42
CA ALA A 96 -1.95 2.30 -3.49
C ALA A 96 -1.23 2.42 -4.84
N LEU A 97 -1.97 2.52 -5.95
CA LEU A 97 -1.43 2.74 -7.29
C LEU A 97 -0.84 4.15 -7.46
N PHE A 98 -1.52 5.18 -6.95
CA PHE A 98 -1.04 6.56 -7.01
C PHE A 98 0.27 6.74 -6.23
N PHE A 99 0.35 6.17 -5.02
CA PHE A 99 1.54 6.21 -4.17
C PHE A 99 2.61 5.16 -4.53
N SER A 100 2.33 4.24 -5.46
CA SER A 100 3.30 3.25 -5.92
C SER A 100 4.55 3.88 -6.54
N LYS A 101 4.41 5.08 -7.13
CA LYS A 101 5.52 5.91 -7.61
C LYS A 101 6.53 6.32 -6.52
N LYS A 102 6.12 6.38 -5.24
CA LYS A 102 6.96 6.77 -4.10
C LYS A 102 7.53 5.58 -3.30
N LYS A 103 7.46 4.36 -3.84
CA LYS A 103 8.08 3.07 -3.41
C LYS A 103 7.88 2.58 -1.97
N VAL A 104 7.68 3.42 -0.96
CA VAL A 104 7.88 3.02 0.45
C VAL A 104 6.56 2.76 1.21
N LEU A 105 5.44 3.35 0.77
CA LEU A 105 4.11 3.19 1.41
C LEU A 105 3.15 2.24 0.68
N SER A 106 3.47 1.89 -0.56
CA SER A 106 2.65 1.03 -1.41
C SER A 106 2.31 -0.33 -0.75
N PRO A 107 3.23 -1.02 -0.04
CA PRO A 107 2.97 -2.37 0.47
C PRO A 107 1.85 -2.44 1.52
N PHE A 108 1.76 -1.49 2.44
CA PHE A 108 0.77 -1.50 3.52
C PHE A 108 -0.65 -1.26 3.00
N LEU A 109 -0.81 -0.38 2.02
CA LEU A 109 -2.11 -0.12 1.39
C LEU A 109 -2.60 -1.33 0.59
N PHE A 110 -1.68 -1.99 -0.15
CA PHE A 110 -2.00 -3.23 -0.85
C PHE A 110 -2.38 -4.37 0.11
N LEU A 111 -1.68 -4.47 1.25
CA LEU A 111 -2.01 -5.45 2.28
C LEU A 111 -3.40 -5.21 2.89
N GLY A 112 -3.72 -3.96 3.23
CA GLY A 112 -5.04 -3.59 3.74
C GLY A 112 -6.15 -3.89 2.73
N ALA A 113 -5.97 -3.52 1.46
CA ALA A 113 -6.92 -3.81 0.40
C ALA A 113 -7.18 -5.33 0.24
N ALA A 114 -6.12 -6.14 0.35
CA ALA A 114 -6.22 -7.58 0.24
C ALA A 114 -7.03 -8.23 1.36
N ILE A 115 -6.81 -7.79 2.61
CA ILE A 115 -7.53 -8.31 3.77
C ILE A 115 -9.02 -7.94 3.65
N VAL A 116 -9.33 -6.69 3.30
CA VAL A 116 -10.72 -6.24 3.13
C VAL A 116 -11.40 -6.96 1.96
N LEU A 117 -10.70 -7.19 0.85
CA LEU A 117 -11.22 -7.96 -0.29
C LEU A 117 -11.52 -9.42 0.06
N LEU A 118 -10.67 -10.05 0.89
CA LEU A 118 -10.92 -11.40 1.39
C LEU A 118 -12.16 -11.42 2.30
N LEU A 119 -12.28 -10.48 3.24
CA LEU A 119 -13.44 -10.38 4.12
C LEU A 119 -14.74 -10.17 3.33
N LEU A 120 -14.73 -9.30 2.31
CA LEU A 120 -15.87 -9.12 1.40
C LEU A 120 -16.26 -10.43 0.71
N SER A 121 -15.26 -11.15 0.20
CA SER A 121 -15.47 -12.40 -0.52
C SER A 121 -16.11 -13.47 0.39
N LEU A 122 -15.68 -13.56 1.65
CA LEU A 122 -16.27 -14.45 2.65
C LEU A 122 -17.72 -14.08 2.95
N GLU A 123 -18.03 -12.80 3.15
CA GLU A 123 -19.39 -12.35 3.42
C GLU A 123 -20.34 -12.66 2.26
N LEU A 124 -19.89 -12.43 1.02
CA LEU A 124 -20.64 -12.78 -0.18
C LEU A 124 -20.90 -14.30 -0.27
N ASN A 125 -19.90 -15.12 0.07
CA ASN A 125 -20.04 -16.58 0.06
C ASN A 125 -21.08 -17.06 1.09
N ALA A 126 -20.98 -16.56 2.32
CA ALA A 126 -21.85 -16.94 3.43
C ALA A 126 -23.33 -16.66 3.14
N ARG A 127 -23.63 -15.63 2.35
CA ARG A 127 -25.00 -15.23 2.00
C ARG A 127 -25.54 -15.86 0.71
N MET A 128 -24.69 -16.08 -0.29
CA MET A 128 -25.11 -16.60 -1.61
C MET A 128 -25.11 -18.13 -1.71
N PHE A 129 -24.24 -18.82 -0.96
CA PHE A 129 -23.96 -20.25 -1.16
C PHE A 129 -24.20 -21.13 0.09
N GLU A 130 -24.94 -20.62 1.08
CA GLU A 130 -25.35 -21.34 2.29
C GLU A 130 -24.21 -22.12 2.97
N ASN A 131 -23.00 -21.55 3.00
CA ASN A 131 -21.81 -22.12 3.63
C ASN A 131 -21.44 -23.55 3.17
N SER A 132 -21.74 -23.91 1.92
CA SER A 132 -21.24 -25.17 1.36
C SER A 132 -19.70 -25.18 1.37
N PRO A 133 -19.05 -26.23 1.93
CA PRO A 133 -17.61 -26.26 2.12
C PRO A 133 -16.86 -26.17 0.78
N SER A 134 -17.42 -26.74 -0.29
CA SER A 134 -16.89 -26.65 -1.65
C SER A 134 -16.82 -25.21 -2.18
N SER A 135 -17.83 -24.39 -1.92
CA SER A 135 -17.88 -23.00 -2.38
C SER A 135 -16.81 -22.14 -1.69
N LEU A 136 -16.57 -22.40 -0.40
CA LEU A 136 -15.50 -21.75 0.35
C LEU A 136 -14.12 -22.10 -0.22
N TYR A 137 -13.83 -23.37 -0.52
CA TYR A 137 -12.54 -23.73 -1.13
C TYR A 137 -12.31 -23.02 -2.45
N ILE A 138 -13.29 -22.99 -3.35
CA ILE A 138 -13.19 -22.31 -4.65
C ILE A 138 -12.91 -20.81 -4.46
N LEU A 139 -13.59 -20.18 -3.52
CA LEU A 139 -13.42 -18.75 -3.21
C LEU A 139 -12.04 -18.43 -2.62
N LEU A 140 -11.55 -19.24 -1.69
CA LEU A 140 -10.20 -19.08 -1.13
C LEU A 140 -9.12 -19.30 -2.21
N LEU A 141 -9.32 -20.26 -3.11
CA LEU A 141 -8.41 -20.56 -4.21
C LEU A 141 -8.36 -19.38 -5.20
N ALA A 142 -9.51 -18.81 -5.55
CA ALA A 142 -9.61 -17.61 -6.37
C ALA A 142 -8.88 -16.41 -5.73
N ASN A 143 -9.07 -16.19 -4.43
CA ASN A 143 -8.38 -15.12 -3.69
C ASN A 143 -6.86 -15.31 -3.69
N CYS A 144 -6.36 -16.53 -3.45
CA CYS A 144 -4.93 -16.82 -3.46
C CYS A 144 -4.31 -16.61 -4.86
N LEU A 145 -4.99 -17.02 -5.93
CA LEU A 145 -4.54 -16.77 -7.30
C LEU A 145 -4.49 -15.28 -7.62
N LEU A 146 -5.51 -14.53 -7.20
CA LEU A 146 -5.56 -13.07 -7.37
C LEU A 146 -4.40 -12.41 -6.62
N TRP A 147 -4.07 -12.91 -5.43
CA TRP A 147 -2.92 -12.44 -4.66
C TRP A 147 -1.59 -12.73 -5.32
N ILE A 148 -1.38 -13.94 -5.84
CA ILE A 148 -0.16 -14.28 -6.57
C ILE A 148 -0.04 -13.43 -7.84
N TYR A 149 -1.11 -13.29 -8.62
CA TYR A 149 -1.10 -12.49 -9.85
C TYR A 149 -0.76 -11.02 -9.57
N THR A 150 -1.40 -10.43 -8.57
CA THR A 150 -1.16 -9.03 -8.15
C THR A 150 0.25 -8.87 -7.58
N GLY A 151 0.73 -9.85 -6.82
CA GLY A 151 2.07 -9.89 -6.24
C GLY A 151 3.18 -9.92 -7.30
N VAL A 152 3.02 -10.76 -8.33
CA VAL A 152 3.95 -10.85 -9.46
C VAL A 152 3.92 -9.58 -10.30
N LYS A 153 2.73 -9.07 -10.65
CA LYS A 153 2.57 -7.87 -11.50
C LYS A 153 3.16 -6.61 -10.84
N LEU A 154 3.02 -6.47 -9.53
CA LEU A 154 3.49 -5.31 -8.77
C LEU A 154 4.85 -5.54 -8.07
N ARG A 155 5.52 -6.68 -8.30
CA ARG A 155 6.76 -7.10 -7.63
C ARG A 155 6.69 -7.06 -6.09
N LEU A 156 5.53 -7.36 -5.53
CA LEU A 156 5.30 -7.44 -4.08
C LEU A 156 5.55 -8.88 -3.60
N VAL A 157 6.76 -9.14 -3.11
CA VAL A 157 7.21 -10.48 -2.65
C VAL A 157 6.28 -11.02 -1.56
N TYR A 158 5.90 -10.21 -0.57
CA TYR A 158 5.01 -10.61 0.53
C TYR A 158 3.66 -11.16 0.06
N PHE A 159 3.12 -10.61 -1.03
CA PHE A 159 1.82 -11.01 -1.56
C PHE A 159 1.90 -12.36 -2.27
N THR A 160 3.01 -12.58 -2.99
CA THR A 160 3.32 -13.83 -3.66
C THR A 160 3.59 -14.95 -2.65
N VAL A 161 4.31 -14.65 -1.55
CA VAL A 161 4.58 -15.59 -0.45
C VAL A 161 3.30 -15.94 0.31
N SER A 162 2.46 -14.95 0.65
CA SER A 162 1.19 -15.19 1.33
C SER A 162 0.23 -16.03 0.48
N GLY A 163 0.06 -15.68 -0.81
CA GLY A 163 -0.80 -16.44 -1.71
C GLY A 163 -0.31 -17.86 -1.98
N SER A 164 1.00 -18.07 -2.09
CA SER A 164 1.57 -19.42 -2.28
C SER A 164 1.44 -20.29 -1.01
N LEU A 165 1.69 -19.73 0.18
CA LEU A 165 1.41 -20.40 1.45
C LEU A 165 -0.08 -20.76 1.57
N GLY A 166 -0.98 -19.84 1.23
CA GLY A 166 -2.41 -20.09 1.21
C GLY A 166 -2.80 -21.25 0.29
N LEU A 167 -2.24 -21.30 -0.92
CA LEU A 167 -2.44 -22.43 -1.84
C LEU A 167 -1.91 -23.75 -1.30
N ILE A 168 -0.72 -23.76 -0.68
CA ILE A 168 -0.15 -24.98 -0.09
C ILE A 168 -1.06 -25.52 1.02
N VAL A 169 -1.55 -24.65 1.90
CA VAL A 169 -2.47 -25.04 2.99
C VAL A 169 -3.79 -25.57 2.42
N LEU A 170 -4.34 -24.92 1.40
CA LEU A 170 -5.56 -25.38 0.72
C LEU A 170 -5.38 -26.76 0.09
N LEU A 171 -4.26 -26.98 -0.62
CA LEU A 171 -3.95 -28.27 -1.23
C LEU A 171 -3.74 -29.37 -0.18
N PHE A 172 -3.08 -29.05 0.93
CA PHE A 172 -2.92 -29.98 2.04
C PHE A 172 -4.28 -30.40 2.62
N PHE A 173 -5.17 -29.44 2.86
CA PHE A 173 -6.49 -29.73 3.40
C PHE A 173 -7.34 -30.54 2.42
N PHE A 174 -7.27 -30.22 1.12
CA PHE A 174 -7.97 -30.97 0.07
C PHE A 174 -7.46 -32.41 -0.05
N LEU A 175 -6.17 -32.65 0.16
CA LEU A 175 -5.59 -34.01 0.09
C LEU A 175 -5.90 -34.85 1.34
N ASN A 176 -6.16 -34.20 2.48
CA ASN A 176 -6.43 -34.84 3.76
C ASN A 176 -7.93 -35.10 4.03
N ASN A 177 -8.82 -34.62 3.16
CA ASN A 177 -10.27 -34.77 3.26
C ASN A 177 -10.80 -35.66 2.14
#